data_AF-A0A1Q3SX00-F1
#
_entry.id   AF-A0A1Q3SX00-F1
#
_cell.length_a   1.000
_cell.length_b   1.000
_cell.length_c   1.000
_cell.angle_alpha   90.00
_cell.angle_beta   90.00
_cell.angle_gamma   90.00
#
_symmetry.space_group_name_H-M   'P 1'
#
loop_
_entity.id
_entity.type
_entity.pdbx_description
1 polymer ?
#
loop_
_entity_poly.entity_id
_entity_poly.type
_entity_poly.pdbx_seq_one_letter_code
_entity_poly.pdbx_strand_id
1 'polypeptide(L)'
;MFAERFLELSKFIEFCKKYNVITTKEELEHYEKEGLMFPRARIIYPPDFIKEKKKWSYKHDQNSITTIWPIIQELFDPTRFFDMDWIKVTDEELIDSFDRAFEKGNIYLHNPEQETFRPWNKYPKVQFQFQRAKIRETIVEHYYGYWQIHQLYFLQQYPDLFRNYSLIKSLTKKKRAKYNWYPRAFNKEIYKTFRKNGTAFVPIYDSLSFFFTLYYRERERNFAKAQEKYNVKQLDENEYEDLKKAQKNNAQFVCLKFGVTEETLINYIHNLLELRAEYIKSEKNKLTTLIDFDISVLYSWIWALTGKTWEEVSQELKFNFDKIDFLKIDFETKRFYDSKMILERHFSGLTKWNLTPSPPESYSNEILIFCQKNGLDIFLHYLPEFVATQEETRKFLPQTRYTNLKNLTNFFEYFLKALAVKAKADSTGTMNRVMQNVLSKSVKADKSWLTGYTSVKKDANSFQELLQNLQSAKALSNQNNTDKEISKTIIITFLARNFTTHNYTQEDQFYFELFGELSSAVFLSIFYFWHLAKIEGWV
;
A
#
# COMPACT_ATOMS: atom_id res chain seq x y z
N MET A 1 -12.49 -4.25 2.78
CA MET A 1 -12.69 -5.59 2.20
C MET A 1 -11.97 -5.65 0.86
N PHE A 2 -10.67 -5.95 0.89
CA PHE A 2 -9.89 -6.19 -0.33
C PHE A 2 -9.84 -7.70 -0.57
N ALA A 3 -9.87 -8.10 -1.85
CA ALA A 3 -9.48 -9.43 -2.32
C ALA A 3 -10.27 -10.64 -1.75
N GLU A 4 -11.61 -10.62 -1.75
CA GLU A 4 -12.38 -11.87 -1.55
C GLU A 4 -12.01 -12.89 -2.65
N ARG A 5 -11.78 -14.14 -2.25
CA ARG A 5 -11.39 -15.22 -3.17
C ARG A 5 -12.50 -15.56 -4.17
N PHE A 6 -13.76 -15.51 -3.75
CA PHE A 6 -14.93 -15.75 -4.59
C PHE A 6 -15.92 -14.59 -4.48
N LEU A 7 -15.97 -13.76 -5.53
CA LEU A 7 -16.91 -12.65 -5.68
C LEU A 7 -18.09 -13.08 -6.54
N GLU A 8 -19.31 -12.91 -6.03
CA GLU A 8 -20.52 -13.04 -6.85
C GLU A 8 -20.42 -12.10 -8.06
N LEU A 9 -20.94 -12.53 -9.23
CA LEU A 9 -20.90 -11.81 -10.49
C LEU A 9 -21.22 -10.31 -10.37
N SER A 10 -22.27 -9.96 -9.63
CA SER A 10 -22.68 -8.57 -9.38
C SER A 10 -21.55 -7.78 -8.70
N LYS A 11 -21.01 -8.31 -7.60
CA LYS A 11 -19.87 -7.75 -6.86
C LYS A 11 -18.59 -7.70 -7.69
N PHE A 12 -18.34 -8.71 -8.52
CA PHE A 12 -17.17 -8.72 -9.41
C PHE A 12 -17.26 -7.59 -10.45
N ILE A 13 -18.43 -7.36 -11.05
CA ILE A 13 -18.64 -6.23 -11.97
C ILE A 13 -18.42 -4.89 -11.26
N GLU A 14 -18.94 -4.74 -10.03
CA GLU A 14 -18.72 -3.54 -9.21
C GLU A 14 -17.25 -3.34 -8.84
N PHE A 15 -16.56 -4.42 -8.49
CA PHE A 15 -15.13 -4.45 -8.24
C PHE A 15 -14.38 -3.98 -9.48
N CYS A 16 -14.61 -4.58 -10.65
CA CYS A 16 -14.00 -4.16 -11.92
C CYS A 16 -14.23 -2.67 -12.22
N LYS A 17 -15.47 -2.18 -12.03
CA LYS A 17 -15.81 -0.75 -12.18
C LYS A 17 -15.02 0.14 -11.23
N LYS A 18 -14.82 -0.25 -9.96
CA LYS A 18 -14.01 0.49 -8.98
C LYS A 18 -12.58 0.72 -9.49
N TYR A 19 -12.02 -0.24 -10.21
CA TYR A 19 -10.67 -0.21 -10.80
C TYR A 19 -10.64 0.30 -12.25
N ASN A 20 -11.72 0.91 -12.73
CA ASN A 20 -11.86 1.44 -14.10
C ASN A 20 -11.72 0.37 -15.21
N VAL A 21 -12.09 -0.87 -14.90
CA VAL A 21 -12.26 -1.97 -15.87
C VAL A 21 -13.75 -2.18 -16.06
N ILE A 22 -14.33 -1.57 -17.11
CA ILE A 22 -15.78 -1.60 -17.32
C ILE A 22 -16.14 -2.90 -18.04
N THR A 23 -17.05 -3.67 -17.46
CA THR A 23 -17.55 -4.91 -18.07
C THR A 23 -19.04 -5.12 -17.80
N THR A 24 -19.64 -6.07 -18.51
CA THR A 24 -21.06 -6.44 -18.36
C THR A 24 -21.22 -7.96 -18.24
N LYS A 25 -22.42 -8.38 -17.84
CA LYS A 25 -22.81 -9.79 -17.79
C LYS A 25 -22.60 -10.48 -19.15
N GLU A 26 -22.97 -9.80 -20.23
CA GLU A 26 -22.92 -10.31 -21.59
C GLU A 26 -21.47 -10.48 -22.09
N GLU A 27 -20.57 -9.57 -21.69
CA GLU A 27 -19.14 -9.69 -21.98
C GLU A 27 -18.51 -10.90 -21.30
N LEU A 28 -18.80 -11.09 -20.01
CA LEU A 28 -18.29 -12.22 -19.24
C LEU A 28 -18.85 -13.57 -19.73
N GLU A 29 -20.14 -13.63 -20.07
CA GLU A 29 -20.75 -14.80 -20.71
C GLU A 29 -20.08 -15.09 -22.07
N HIS A 30 -19.75 -14.04 -22.83
CA HIS A 30 -19.08 -14.19 -24.12
C HIS A 30 -17.68 -14.81 -23.94
N TYR A 31 -16.89 -14.33 -22.99
CA TYR A 31 -15.57 -14.91 -22.74
C TYR A 31 -15.63 -16.36 -22.24
N GLU A 32 -16.65 -16.70 -21.44
CA GLU A 32 -16.88 -18.10 -21.03
C GLU A 32 -17.20 -18.98 -22.25
N LYS A 33 -18.09 -18.51 -23.12
CA LYS A 33 -18.47 -19.21 -24.35
C LYS A 33 -17.29 -19.50 -25.27
N GLU A 34 -16.38 -18.53 -25.40
CA GLU A 34 -15.20 -18.63 -26.25
C GLU A 34 -14.01 -19.30 -25.53
N GLY A 35 -14.20 -19.77 -24.28
CA GLY A 35 -13.18 -20.47 -23.50
C GLY A 35 -11.98 -19.61 -23.09
N LEU A 36 -12.21 -18.30 -22.93
CA LEU A 36 -11.19 -17.30 -22.61
C LEU A 36 -11.13 -16.99 -21.12
N MET A 37 -12.27 -16.96 -20.45
CA MET A 37 -12.38 -16.66 -19.02
C MET A 37 -13.61 -17.35 -18.45
N PHE A 38 -13.42 -18.15 -17.42
CA PHE A 38 -14.48 -18.90 -16.76
C PHE A 38 -14.75 -18.30 -15.37
N PRO A 39 -15.99 -18.32 -14.87
CA PRO A 39 -16.21 -18.19 -13.44
C PRO A 39 -15.42 -19.28 -12.69
N ARG A 40 -14.88 -18.98 -11.51
CA ARG A 40 -14.17 -19.96 -10.68
C ARG A 40 -15.11 -20.96 -10.03
N ALA A 41 -16.35 -20.55 -9.79
CA ALA A 41 -17.38 -21.41 -9.27
C ALA A 41 -18.75 -20.99 -9.78
N ARG A 42 -19.67 -21.94 -9.84
CA ARG A 42 -21.10 -21.69 -9.98
C ARG A 42 -21.83 -22.40 -8.86
N ILE A 43 -22.81 -21.73 -8.25
CA ILE A 43 -23.79 -22.41 -7.41
C ILE A 43 -25.05 -22.61 -8.23
N ILE A 44 -25.52 -23.86 -8.32
CA ILE A 44 -26.81 -24.21 -8.92
C ILE A 44 -27.78 -24.63 -7.81
N TYR A 45 -28.71 -23.75 -7.48
CA TYR A 45 -29.66 -23.99 -6.40
C TYR A 45 -30.82 -24.91 -6.81
N PRO A 46 -31.31 -25.76 -5.89
CA PRO A 46 -32.62 -26.38 -6.02
C PRO A 46 -33.72 -25.32 -6.16
N PRO A 47 -34.72 -25.53 -7.03
CA PRO A 47 -35.83 -24.59 -7.18
C PRO A 47 -36.56 -24.28 -5.87
N ASP A 48 -36.69 -25.27 -4.98
CA ASP A 48 -37.37 -25.09 -3.69
C ASP A 48 -36.54 -24.30 -2.69
N PHE A 49 -35.20 -24.44 -2.71
CA PHE A 49 -34.32 -23.60 -1.91
C PHE A 49 -34.52 -22.11 -2.22
N ILE A 50 -34.64 -21.74 -3.50
CA ILE A 50 -34.83 -20.34 -3.92
C ILE A 50 -36.16 -19.78 -3.40
N LYS A 51 -37.24 -20.58 -3.47
CA LYS A 51 -38.54 -20.19 -2.93
C LYS A 51 -38.44 -19.92 -1.44
N GLU A 52 -37.79 -20.81 -0.69
CA GLU A 52 -37.61 -20.68 0.76
C GLU A 52 -36.67 -19.52 1.14
N LYS A 53 -35.53 -19.35 0.46
CA LYS A 53 -34.60 -18.21 0.65
C LYS A 53 -35.34 -16.86 0.54
N LYS A 54 -36.26 -16.72 -0.44
CA LYS A 54 -37.05 -15.50 -0.63
C LYS A 54 -38.16 -15.32 0.40
N LYS A 55 -38.84 -16.38 0.83
CA LYS A 55 -39.79 -16.32 1.96
C LYS A 55 -39.08 -15.90 3.24
N TRP A 56 -37.85 -16.38 3.44
CA TRP A 56 -37.03 -16.11 4.61
C TRP A 56 -36.49 -14.68 4.67
N SER A 57 -35.96 -14.13 3.57
CA SER A 57 -35.47 -12.74 3.52
C SER A 57 -36.52 -11.71 3.96
N TYR A 58 -37.80 -12.11 3.98
CA TYR A 58 -38.92 -11.31 4.46
C TYR A 58 -39.31 -11.58 5.93
N LYS A 59 -39.08 -12.79 6.46
CA LYS A 59 -39.54 -13.23 7.79
C LYS A 59 -38.50 -13.11 8.91
N HIS A 60 -37.24 -12.77 8.60
CA HIS A 60 -36.14 -12.61 9.56
C HIS A 60 -35.88 -13.83 10.49
N ASP A 61 -36.23 -15.06 10.09
CA ASP A 61 -36.01 -16.28 10.90
C ASP A 61 -34.97 -17.23 10.27
N GLN A 62 -33.70 -17.06 10.63
CA GLN A 62 -32.55 -17.79 10.06
C GLN A 62 -32.49 -19.29 10.42
N ASN A 63 -33.09 -19.71 11.53
CA ASN A 63 -32.87 -21.05 12.09
C ASN A 63 -33.58 -22.19 11.33
N SER A 64 -34.58 -21.85 10.49
CA SER A 64 -35.36 -22.84 9.75
C SER A 64 -34.70 -23.33 8.46
N ILE A 65 -33.90 -22.50 7.78
CA ILE A 65 -33.24 -22.87 6.51
C ILE A 65 -32.02 -23.76 6.75
N THR A 66 -31.28 -23.52 7.83
CA THR A 66 -30.10 -24.30 8.22
C THR A 66 -30.39 -25.77 8.42
N THR A 67 -31.59 -26.08 8.92
CA THR A 67 -32.02 -27.47 9.17
C THR A 67 -32.44 -28.20 7.88
N ILE A 68 -33.00 -27.49 6.89
CA ILE A 68 -33.59 -28.11 5.69
C ILE A 68 -32.56 -28.31 4.58
N TRP A 69 -31.59 -27.40 4.44
CA TRP A 69 -30.61 -27.41 3.35
C TRP A 69 -29.15 -27.30 3.84
N PRO A 70 -28.67 -28.20 4.72
CA PRO A 70 -27.35 -28.09 5.35
C PRO A 70 -26.21 -28.01 4.33
N ILE A 71 -26.26 -28.83 3.26
CA ILE A 71 -25.24 -28.89 2.20
C ILE A 71 -25.10 -27.55 1.44
N ILE A 72 -26.19 -26.81 1.25
CA ILE A 72 -26.13 -25.48 0.60
C ILE A 72 -25.63 -24.44 1.59
N GLN A 73 -25.97 -24.57 2.87
CA GLN A 73 -25.52 -23.64 3.90
C GLN A 73 -24.02 -23.70 4.12
N GLU A 74 -23.38 -24.87 3.93
CA GLU A 74 -21.92 -25.01 3.95
C GLU A 74 -21.20 -24.09 2.96
N LEU A 75 -21.88 -23.68 1.86
CA LEU A 75 -21.31 -22.75 0.87
C LEU A 75 -21.27 -21.31 1.37
N PHE A 76 -22.10 -20.95 2.35
CA PHE A 76 -22.12 -19.63 2.93
C PHE A 76 -21.23 -19.61 4.16
N ASP A 77 -20.27 -18.69 4.16
CA ASP A 77 -19.32 -18.56 5.26
C ASP A 77 -20.03 -18.11 6.55
N PRO A 78 -20.02 -18.91 7.64
CA PRO A 78 -20.60 -18.50 8.91
C PRO A 78 -19.84 -17.34 9.55
N THR A 79 -18.59 -17.07 9.16
CA THR A 79 -17.67 -16.11 9.84
C THR A 79 -17.97 -14.63 9.59
N ARG A 80 -19.11 -14.29 8.98
CA ARG A 80 -19.44 -12.90 8.62
C ARG A 80 -20.02 -12.06 9.76
N PHE A 81 -20.13 -12.58 10.98
CA PHE A 81 -21.03 -11.97 11.96
C PHE A 81 -20.35 -11.27 13.16
N PHE A 82 -19.42 -11.84 13.94
CA PHE A 82 -18.78 -11.11 15.06
C PHE A 82 -17.37 -11.59 15.48
N ASP A 83 -16.60 -10.74 16.18
CA ASP A 83 -15.27 -11.04 16.76
C ASP A 83 -15.26 -12.33 17.63
N MET A 84 -16.34 -12.59 18.35
CA MET A 84 -16.49 -13.78 19.21
C MET A 84 -16.56 -15.10 18.43
N ASP A 85 -16.88 -15.04 17.14
CA ASP A 85 -16.97 -16.23 16.28
C ASP A 85 -15.57 -16.70 15.86
N TRP A 86 -14.63 -15.77 15.64
CA TRP A 86 -13.26 -16.08 15.22
C TRP A 86 -12.49 -16.95 16.22
N ILE A 87 -12.75 -16.81 17.52
CA ILE A 87 -12.08 -17.61 18.57
C ILE A 87 -12.36 -19.12 18.40
N LYS A 88 -13.54 -19.47 17.87
CA LYS A 88 -14.03 -20.85 17.74
C LYS A 88 -13.70 -21.49 16.38
N VAL A 89 -13.18 -20.70 15.44
CA VAL A 89 -12.86 -21.16 14.08
C VAL A 89 -11.75 -22.21 14.13
N THR A 90 -12.08 -23.40 13.67
CA THR A 90 -11.15 -24.52 13.50
C THR A 90 -10.19 -24.29 12.33
N ASP A 91 -9.10 -25.05 12.26
CA ASP A 91 -8.13 -24.93 11.15
C ASP A 91 -8.77 -25.21 9.78
N GLU A 92 -9.71 -26.16 9.71
CA GLU A 92 -10.47 -26.43 8.48
C GLU A 92 -11.34 -25.23 8.11
N GLU A 93 -11.98 -24.59 9.09
CA GLU A 93 -12.87 -23.45 8.88
C GLU A 93 -12.14 -22.19 8.37
N LEU A 94 -10.81 -22.11 8.53
CA LEU A 94 -10.00 -21.05 7.93
C LEU A 94 -9.95 -21.14 6.40
N ILE A 95 -10.07 -22.32 5.80
CA ILE A 95 -10.12 -22.50 4.35
C ILE A 95 -11.41 -21.84 3.80
N ASP A 96 -11.43 -21.34 2.57
CA ASP A 96 -12.69 -20.79 2.04
C ASP A 96 -13.80 -21.85 1.96
N SER A 97 -15.06 -21.46 2.19
CA SER A 97 -16.19 -22.38 2.15
C SER A 97 -16.33 -23.08 0.80
N PHE A 98 -16.00 -22.38 -0.29
CA PHE A 98 -16.05 -22.95 -1.64
C PHE A 98 -14.95 -23.99 -1.83
N ASP A 99 -13.72 -23.72 -1.38
CA ASP A 99 -12.63 -24.67 -1.51
C ASP A 99 -12.91 -25.96 -0.72
N ARG A 100 -13.41 -25.84 0.52
CA ARG A 100 -13.84 -27.01 1.31
C ARG A 100 -14.96 -27.80 0.62
N ALA A 101 -15.95 -27.09 0.09
CA ALA A 101 -17.10 -27.71 -0.54
C ALA A 101 -16.72 -28.42 -1.85
N PHE A 102 -15.75 -27.90 -2.61
CA PHE A 102 -15.19 -28.60 -3.76
C PHE A 102 -14.51 -29.92 -3.34
N GLU A 103 -13.70 -29.90 -2.27
CA GLU A 103 -13.04 -31.11 -1.74
C GLU A 103 -14.05 -32.16 -1.25
N LYS A 104 -15.15 -31.71 -0.65
CA LYS A 104 -16.25 -32.58 -0.18
C LYS A 104 -17.17 -33.05 -1.30
N GLY A 105 -16.97 -32.61 -2.54
CA GLY A 105 -17.82 -32.99 -3.68
C GLY A 105 -19.25 -32.45 -3.58
N ASN A 106 -19.42 -31.21 -3.11
CA ASN A 106 -20.73 -30.58 -2.94
C ASN A 106 -21.49 -30.53 -4.28
N ILE A 107 -22.66 -31.17 -4.32
CA ILE A 107 -23.46 -31.36 -5.55
C ILE A 107 -24.04 -30.07 -6.15
N TYR A 108 -24.06 -28.98 -5.39
CA TYR A 108 -24.59 -27.69 -5.85
C TYR A 108 -23.48 -26.73 -6.29
N LEU A 109 -22.23 -27.06 -6.01
CA LEU A 109 -21.06 -26.26 -6.38
C LEU A 109 -20.38 -26.88 -7.60
N HIS A 110 -20.33 -26.11 -8.67
CA HIS A 110 -19.85 -26.55 -9.97
C HIS A 110 -18.57 -25.80 -10.34
N ASN A 111 -17.64 -26.50 -11.01
CA ASN A 111 -16.45 -25.90 -11.62
C ASN A 111 -16.70 -25.67 -13.12
N PRO A 112 -16.92 -24.42 -13.56
CA PRO A 112 -17.19 -24.07 -14.94
C PRO A 112 -16.16 -24.52 -15.97
N GLU A 113 -14.89 -24.61 -15.58
CA GLU A 113 -13.78 -24.97 -16.47
C GLU A 113 -13.82 -26.45 -16.89
N GLN A 114 -14.48 -27.30 -16.08
CA GLN A 114 -14.62 -28.73 -16.33
C GLN A 114 -15.93 -29.10 -17.04
N GLU A 115 -16.79 -28.11 -17.31
CA GLU A 115 -18.13 -28.31 -17.86
C GLU A 115 -18.26 -27.81 -19.30
N THR A 116 -19.22 -28.36 -20.04
CA THR A 116 -19.60 -27.79 -21.34
C THR A 116 -20.28 -26.44 -21.14
N PHE A 117 -19.89 -25.43 -21.91
CA PHE A 117 -20.51 -24.10 -21.88
C PHE A 117 -22.03 -24.18 -22.03
N ARG A 118 -22.74 -23.51 -21.13
CA ARG A 118 -24.20 -23.34 -21.17
C ARG A 118 -24.53 -21.84 -21.15
N PRO A 119 -25.23 -21.32 -22.18
CA PRO A 119 -25.69 -19.94 -22.18
C PRO A 119 -26.44 -19.59 -20.89
N TRP A 120 -26.11 -18.46 -20.28
CA TRP A 120 -26.58 -18.04 -18.97
C TRP A 120 -28.10 -17.83 -18.95
N ASN A 121 -28.69 -17.48 -20.09
CA ASN A 121 -30.14 -17.35 -20.25
C ASN A 121 -30.88 -18.70 -20.36
N LYS A 122 -30.17 -19.82 -20.56
CA LYS A 122 -30.75 -21.18 -20.66
C LYS A 122 -30.83 -21.90 -19.32
N TYR A 123 -30.33 -21.32 -18.23
CA TYR A 123 -30.57 -21.88 -16.91
C TYR A 123 -32.06 -21.75 -16.55
N PRO A 124 -32.67 -22.77 -15.91
CA PRO A 124 -34.05 -22.70 -15.46
C PRO A 124 -34.26 -21.46 -14.59
N LYS A 125 -35.45 -20.87 -14.70
CA LYS A 125 -35.87 -19.77 -13.83
C LYS A 125 -37.02 -20.27 -12.98
N VAL A 126 -36.94 -20.07 -11.67
CA VAL A 126 -38.03 -20.39 -10.76
C VAL A 126 -39.03 -19.26 -10.81
N GLN A 127 -40.29 -19.60 -11.08
CA GLN A 127 -41.41 -18.67 -11.01
C GLN A 127 -42.32 -19.09 -9.86
N PHE A 128 -42.58 -18.16 -8.94
CA PHE A 128 -43.50 -18.39 -7.84
C PHE A 128 -44.17 -17.08 -7.44
N GLN A 129 -45.34 -17.19 -6.82
CA GLN A 129 -46.07 -16.05 -6.28
C GLN A 129 -45.76 -15.92 -4.79
N PHE A 130 -45.33 -14.72 -4.38
CA PHE A 130 -45.09 -14.39 -2.98
C PHE A 130 -45.68 -13.01 -2.71
N GLN A 131 -46.57 -12.90 -1.72
CA GLN A 131 -47.22 -11.64 -1.32
C GLN A 131 -47.82 -10.85 -2.51
N ARG A 132 -48.53 -11.56 -3.39
CA ARG A 132 -49.16 -11.03 -4.62
C ARG A 132 -48.19 -10.62 -5.73
N ALA A 133 -46.88 -10.59 -5.50
CA ALA A 133 -45.87 -10.39 -6.54
C ALA A 133 -45.51 -11.71 -7.24
N LYS A 134 -45.37 -11.69 -8.57
CA LYS A 134 -44.77 -12.79 -9.34
C LYS A 134 -43.26 -12.58 -9.34
N ILE A 135 -42.54 -13.47 -8.68
CA ILE A 135 -41.07 -13.44 -8.61
C ILE A 135 -40.52 -14.39 -9.68
N ARG A 136 -39.48 -13.96 -10.39
CA ARG A 136 -38.75 -14.77 -11.37
C ARG A 136 -37.25 -14.68 -11.09
N GLU A 137 -36.69 -15.76 -10.55
CA GLU A 137 -35.27 -15.82 -10.17
C GLU A 137 -34.52 -16.86 -11.01
N THR A 138 -33.24 -16.62 -11.23
CA THR A 138 -32.34 -17.60 -11.85
C THR A 138 -31.89 -18.63 -10.81
N ILE A 139 -31.73 -19.90 -11.21
CA ILE A 139 -31.19 -20.91 -10.29
C ILE A 139 -29.68 -20.89 -10.13
N VAL A 140 -28.98 -20.12 -10.97
CA VAL A 140 -27.52 -20.10 -11.00
C VAL A 140 -26.97 -18.76 -10.52
N GLU A 141 -25.96 -18.83 -9.66
CA GLU A 141 -25.09 -17.72 -9.29
C GLU A 141 -23.66 -18.04 -9.76
N HIS A 142 -22.97 -17.04 -10.34
CA HIS A 142 -21.62 -17.18 -10.89
C HIS A 142 -20.64 -16.43 -9.99
N TYR A 143 -19.47 -17.02 -9.74
CA TYR A 143 -18.45 -16.46 -8.87
C TYR A 143 -17.11 -16.34 -9.59
N TYR A 144 -16.44 -15.20 -9.40
CA TYR A 144 -15.15 -14.86 -9.99
C TYR A 144 -14.13 -14.57 -8.89
N GLY A 145 -12.86 -14.85 -9.15
CA GLY A 145 -11.77 -14.39 -8.29
C GLY A 145 -11.46 -12.92 -8.53
N TYR A 146 -11.10 -12.17 -7.48
CA TYR A 146 -10.74 -10.75 -7.63
C TYR A 146 -9.61 -10.55 -8.66
N TRP A 147 -8.63 -11.45 -8.67
CA TRP A 147 -7.48 -11.42 -9.58
C TRP A 147 -7.88 -11.57 -11.05
N GLN A 148 -9.06 -12.09 -11.35
CA GLN A 148 -9.54 -12.22 -12.73
C GLN A 148 -9.80 -10.86 -13.40
N ILE A 149 -9.75 -9.75 -12.65
CA ILE A 149 -9.72 -8.41 -13.24
C ILE A 149 -8.50 -8.20 -14.15
N HIS A 150 -7.36 -8.80 -13.83
CA HIS A 150 -6.14 -8.69 -14.66
C HIS A 150 -6.32 -9.43 -15.98
N GLN A 151 -6.92 -10.63 -15.92
CA GLN A 151 -7.32 -11.42 -17.09
C GLN A 151 -8.31 -10.64 -17.96
N LEU A 152 -9.34 -10.05 -17.35
CA LEU A 152 -10.35 -9.24 -18.03
C LEU A 152 -9.72 -8.01 -18.70
N TYR A 153 -8.89 -7.26 -17.98
CA TYR A 153 -8.21 -6.08 -18.52
C TYR A 153 -7.36 -6.42 -19.74
N PHE A 154 -6.64 -7.53 -19.68
CA PHE A 154 -5.84 -8.03 -20.80
C PHE A 154 -6.73 -8.37 -22.01
N LEU A 155 -7.83 -9.11 -21.80
CA LEU A 155 -8.79 -9.44 -22.87
C LEU A 155 -9.35 -8.18 -23.54
N GLN A 156 -9.61 -7.13 -22.76
CA GLN A 156 -10.15 -5.86 -23.26
C GLN A 156 -9.15 -5.06 -24.12
N GLN A 157 -7.86 -5.37 -24.09
CA GLN A 157 -6.88 -4.81 -25.04
C GLN A 157 -7.07 -5.33 -26.47
N TYR A 158 -7.96 -6.32 -26.66
CA TYR A 158 -8.30 -6.89 -27.95
C TYR A 158 -9.81 -6.68 -28.24
N PRO A 159 -10.23 -5.50 -28.70
CA PRO A 159 -11.65 -5.17 -28.92
C PRO A 159 -12.41 -6.16 -29.80
N ASP A 160 -11.71 -6.89 -30.67
CA ASP A 160 -12.27 -7.90 -31.58
C ASP A 160 -12.75 -9.17 -30.88
N LEU A 161 -12.31 -9.40 -29.64
CA LEU A 161 -12.78 -10.51 -28.81
C LEU A 161 -14.20 -10.30 -28.29
N PHE A 162 -14.70 -9.06 -28.22
CA PHE A 162 -16.07 -8.81 -27.76
C PHE A 162 -16.74 -7.66 -28.50
N ARG A 163 -16.20 -6.44 -28.39
CA ARG A 163 -16.83 -5.21 -28.92
C ARG A 163 -17.08 -5.26 -30.43
N ASN A 164 -16.10 -5.73 -31.21
CA ASN A 164 -16.24 -5.83 -32.67
C ASN A 164 -16.68 -7.22 -33.15
N TYR A 165 -16.97 -8.16 -32.24
CA TYR A 165 -17.22 -9.56 -32.57
C TYR A 165 -18.38 -9.73 -33.58
N SER A 166 -19.50 -9.04 -33.36
CA SER A 166 -20.69 -9.11 -34.24
C SER A 166 -20.39 -8.58 -35.65
N LEU A 167 -19.65 -7.48 -35.75
CA LEU A 167 -19.21 -6.89 -37.01
C LEU A 167 -18.32 -7.88 -37.77
N ILE A 168 -17.31 -8.45 -37.10
CA ILE A 168 -16.38 -9.43 -37.69
C ILE A 168 -17.12 -10.69 -38.16
N LYS A 169 -18.07 -11.18 -37.36
CA LYS A 169 -18.85 -12.37 -37.69
C LYS A 169 -19.74 -12.17 -38.92
N SER A 170 -20.22 -10.94 -39.16
CA SER A 170 -21.05 -10.62 -40.33
C SER A 170 -20.28 -10.52 -41.65
N LEU A 171 -18.95 -10.41 -41.61
CA LEU A 171 -18.11 -10.40 -42.82
C LEU A 171 -18.10 -11.78 -43.50
N THR A 172 -18.11 -11.82 -44.83
CA THR A 172 -17.96 -13.07 -45.60
C THR A 172 -16.54 -13.64 -45.47
N LYS A 173 -16.35 -14.96 -45.61
CA LYS A 173 -15.01 -15.60 -45.55
C LYS A 173 -14.00 -14.93 -46.50
N LYS A 174 -14.41 -14.56 -47.71
CA LYS A 174 -13.58 -13.87 -48.71
C LYS A 174 -13.19 -12.45 -48.29
N LYS A 175 -14.10 -11.69 -47.65
CA LYS A 175 -13.80 -10.36 -47.10
C LYS A 175 -12.86 -10.46 -45.90
N ARG A 176 -13.07 -11.44 -45.01
CA ARG A 176 -12.15 -11.71 -43.89
C ARG A 176 -10.73 -12.04 -44.37
N ALA A 177 -10.60 -12.84 -45.44
CA ALA A 177 -9.30 -13.20 -46.02
C ALA A 177 -8.61 -12.04 -46.77
N LYS A 178 -9.36 -11.11 -47.37
CA LYS A 178 -8.83 -9.96 -48.11
C LYS A 178 -8.20 -8.89 -47.20
N TYR A 179 -8.73 -8.73 -45.99
CA TYR A 179 -8.29 -7.71 -45.03
C TYR A 179 -7.41 -8.31 -43.93
N ASN A 180 -6.29 -8.93 -44.31
CA ASN A 180 -5.26 -9.49 -43.41
C ASN A 180 -4.66 -8.49 -42.39
N TRP A 181 -5.04 -7.20 -42.47
CA TRP A 181 -4.59 -6.09 -41.61
C TRP A 181 -5.63 -5.59 -40.60
N TYR A 182 -6.89 -6.05 -40.65
CA TYR A 182 -7.83 -5.82 -39.56
C TYR A 182 -7.51 -6.79 -38.41
N PRO A 183 -7.63 -6.40 -37.13
CA PRO A 183 -7.12 -7.22 -36.07
C PRO A 183 -7.98 -8.50 -35.94
N ARG A 184 -7.35 -9.57 -36.44
CA ARG A 184 -7.50 -11.00 -36.20
C ARG A 184 -8.81 -11.42 -35.53
N ALA A 185 -9.65 -12.13 -36.29
CA ALA A 185 -10.42 -13.22 -35.71
C ALA A 185 -9.48 -14.07 -34.82
N PHE A 186 -9.89 -14.38 -33.58
CA PHE A 186 -9.23 -15.24 -32.59
C PHE A 186 -7.94 -15.91 -33.12
N ASN A 187 -6.80 -15.23 -33.01
CA ASN A 187 -5.54 -15.78 -33.51
C ASN A 187 -5.08 -16.86 -32.53
N LYS A 188 -4.85 -18.10 -33.00
CA LYS A 188 -4.24 -19.16 -32.20
C LYS A 188 -2.93 -18.73 -31.52
N GLU A 189 -2.16 -17.83 -32.13
CA GLU A 189 -0.96 -17.24 -31.50
C GLU A 189 -1.31 -16.24 -30.39
N ILE A 190 -2.37 -15.43 -30.50
CA ILE A 190 -2.84 -14.59 -29.38
C ILE A 190 -3.35 -15.48 -28.24
N TYR A 191 -4.06 -16.57 -28.56
CA TYR A 191 -4.49 -17.55 -27.57
C TYR A 191 -3.32 -18.30 -26.92
N LYS A 192 -2.26 -18.64 -27.68
CA LYS A 192 -1.02 -19.21 -27.14
C LYS A 192 -0.27 -18.22 -26.25
N THR A 193 -0.14 -16.96 -26.67
CA THR A 193 0.45 -15.89 -25.85
C THR A 193 -0.38 -15.64 -24.60
N PHE A 194 -1.72 -15.62 -24.71
CA PHE A 194 -2.64 -15.57 -23.58
C PHE A 194 -2.46 -16.79 -22.65
N ARG A 195 -2.27 -17.98 -23.20
CA ARG A 195 -2.05 -19.18 -22.38
C ARG A 195 -0.69 -19.14 -21.68
N LYS A 196 0.32 -18.61 -22.35
CA LYS A 196 1.69 -18.48 -21.86
C LYS A 196 1.86 -17.34 -20.86
N ASN A 197 1.14 -16.23 -21.02
CA ASN A 197 1.33 -14.99 -20.26
C ASN A 197 0.11 -14.62 -19.39
N GLY A 198 -1.06 -15.23 -19.58
CA GLY A 198 -2.31 -14.89 -18.88
C GLY A 198 -2.89 -16.08 -18.10
N THR A 199 -2.98 -17.27 -18.70
CA THR A 199 -3.48 -18.47 -17.99
C THR A 199 -2.39 -19.23 -17.24
N ALA A 200 -1.12 -19.12 -17.64
CA ALA A 200 0.00 -19.73 -16.91
C ALA A 200 0.07 -19.23 -15.45
N PHE A 201 -0.43 -18.02 -15.20
CA PHE A 201 -0.50 -17.44 -13.87
C PHE A 201 -1.79 -17.75 -13.12
N VAL A 202 -2.82 -18.33 -13.75
CA VAL A 202 -4.09 -18.65 -13.08
C VAL A 202 -3.85 -19.56 -11.86
N PRO A 203 -3.08 -20.66 -11.95
CA PRO A 203 -2.79 -21.48 -10.78
C PRO A 203 -2.06 -20.72 -9.67
N ILE A 204 -1.18 -19.79 -10.03
CA ILE A 204 -0.39 -19.03 -9.06
C ILE A 204 -1.26 -17.95 -8.39
N TYR A 205 -2.07 -17.19 -9.14
CA TYR A 205 -3.08 -16.27 -8.58
C TYR A 205 -4.10 -17.00 -7.70
N ASP A 206 -4.52 -18.20 -8.11
CA ASP A 206 -5.39 -19.04 -7.31
C ASP A 206 -4.69 -19.47 -6.01
N SER A 207 -3.43 -19.89 -6.06
CA SER A 207 -2.65 -20.20 -4.85
C SER A 207 -2.42 -18.99 -3.94
N LEU A 208 -2.15 -17.80 -4.52
CA LEU A 208 -1.93 -16.56 -3.78
C LEU A 208 -3.21 -16.11 -3.07
N SER A 209 -4.36 -16.14 -3.75
CA SER A 209 -5.64 -15.80 -3.13
C SER A 209 -6.09 -16.82 -2.08
N PHE A 210 -5.72 -18.10 -2.25
CA PHE A 210 -5.92 -19.13 -1.23
C PHE A 210 -5.06 -18.85 0.01
N PHE A 211 -3.76 -18.59 -0.18
CA PHE A 211 -2.85 -18.19 0.90
C PHE A 211 -3.33 -16.93 1.61
N PHE A 212 -3.73 -15.89 0.86
CA PHE A 212 -4.23 -14.64 1.42
C PHE A 212 -5.41 -14.88 2.35
N THR A 213 -6.37 -15.73 1.93
CA THR A 213 -7.55 -16.07 2.73
C THR A 213 -7.15 -16.73 4.05
N LEU A 214 -6.27 -17.73 4.00
CA LEU A 214 -5.76 -18.39 5.21
C LEU A 214 -4.97 -17.44 6.11
N TYR A 215 -4.03 -16.69 5.52
CA TYR A 215 -3.18 -15.75 6.23
C TYR A 215 -4.02 -14.69 6.97
N TYR A 216 -5.02 -14.13 6.30
CA TYR A 216 -5.90 -13.12 6.88
C TYR A 216 -6.79 -13.70 7.98
N ARG A 217 -7.47 -14.82 7.74
CA ARG A 217 -8.34 -15.44 8.74
C ARG A 217 -7.59 -15.96 9.96
N GLU A 218 -6.36 -16.45 9.78
CA GLU A 218 -5.48 -16.82 10.89
C GLU A 218 -5.16 -15.59 11.75
N ARG A 219 -4.87 -14.44 11.13
CA ARG A 219 -4.66 -13.18 11.86
C ARG A 219 -5.92 -12.77 12.62
N GLU A 220 -7.07 -12.74 11.98
CA GLU A 220 -8.34 -12.41 12.65
C GLU A 220 -8.60 -13.34 13.85
N ARG A 221 -8.38 -14.66 13.68
CA ARG A 221 -8.49 -15.66 14.76
C ARG A 221 -7.57 -15.38 15.94
N ASN A 222 -6.31 -15.02 15.70
CA ASN A 222 -5.35 -14.76 16.77
C ASN A 222 -5.63 -13.42 17.44
N PHE A 223 -5.91 -12.36 16.68
CA PHE A 223 -6.26 -11.05 17.24
C PHE A 223 -7.61 -11.06 17.97
N ALA A 224 -8.56 -11.93 17.61
CA ALA A 224 -9.79 -12.10 18.38
C ALA A 224 -9.54 -12.64 19.80
N LYS A 225 -8.43 -13.38 20.02
CA LYS A 225 -8.02 -13.91 21.33
C LYS A 225 -7.17 -12.93 22.13
N ALA A 226 -6.51 -12.00 21.45
CA ALA A 226 -5.56 -11.05 22.02
C ALA A 226 -6.21 -10.13 23.06
N GLN A 227 -5.44 -9.79 24.09
CA GLN A 227 -5.90 -8.83 25.10
C GLN A 227 -5.99 -7.42 24.50
N GLU A 228 -7.12 -6.75 24.72
CA GLU A 228 -7.29 -5.35 24.37
C GLU A 228 -6.76 -4.44 25.48
N LYS A 229 -5.83 -3.55 25.14
CA LYS A 229 -5.27 -2.54 26.04
C LYS A 229 -5.36 -1.17 25.38
N TYR A 230 -6.02 -0.21 26.03
CA TYR A 230 -6.25 1.14 25.49
C TYR A 230 -6.93 1.16 24.12
N ASN A 231 -7.90 0.26 23.89
CA ASN A 231 -8.58 0.07 22.60
C ASN A 231 -7.67 -0.41 21.46
N VAL A 232 -6.54 -1.03 21.81
CA VAL A 232 -5.61 -1.67 20.86
C VAL A 232 -5.46 -3.13 21.26
N LYS A 233 -5.79 -4.04 20.36
CA LYS A 233 -5.50 -5.47 20.52
C LYS A 233 -4.03 -5.70 20.22
N GLN A 234 -3.30 -6.23 21.18
CA GLN A 234 -1.87 -6.51 21.03
C GLN A 234 -1.62 -7.98 21.37
N LEU A 235 -0.90 -8.67 20.50
CA LEU A 235 -0.38 -10.00 20.79
C LEU A 235 0.83 -9.88 21.71
N ASP A 236 0.88 -10.69 22.75
CA ASP A 236 2.12 -10.88 23.51
C ASP A 236 3.17 -11.67 22.69
N GLU A 237 4.36 -11.85 23.27
CA GLU A 237 5.47 -12.53 22.58
C GLU A 237 5.14 -13.99 22.24
N ASN A 238 4.45 -14.72 23.11
CA ASN A 238 4.08 -16.11 22.88
C ASN A 238 2.98 -16.21 21.83
N GLU A 239 1.94 -15.37 21.93
CA GLU A 239 0.84 -15.29 20.96
C GLU A 239 1.36 -14.93 19.56
N TYR A 240 2.36 -14.05 19.48
CA TYR A 240 2.99 -13.68 18.22
C TYR A 240 3.82 -14.82 17.60
N GLU A 241 4.57 -15.58 18.40
CA GLU A 241 5.29 -16.76 17.93
C GLU A 241 4.35 -17.88 17.49
N ASP A 242 3.23 -18.08 18.19
CA ASP A 242 2.18 -19.01 17.77
C ASP A 242 1.56 -18.60 16.43
N LEU A 243 1.26 -17.31 16.23
CA LEU A 243 0.80 -16.78 14.95
C LEU A 243 1.82 -17.03 13.83
N LYS A 244 3.11 -16.77 14.07
CA LYS A 244 4.18 -17.03 13.07
C LYS A 244 4.23 -18.50 12.69
N LYS A 245 4.17 -19.39 13.68
CA LYS A 245 4.17 -20.85 13.45
C LYS A 245 2.96 -21.29 12.64
N ALA A 246 1.77 -20.77 12.96
CA ALA A 246 0.55 -21.05 12.21
C ALA A 246 0.64 -20.53 10.76
N GLN A 247 1.15 -19.32 10.55
CA GLN A 247 1.36 -18.74 9.23
C GLN A 247 2.36 -19.56 8.39
N LYS A 248 3.45 -20.04 9.00
CA LYS A 248 4.41 -20.94 8.34
C LYS A 248 3.75 -22.26 7.92
N ASN A 249 2.96 -22.87 8.80
CA ASN A 249 2.23 -24.10 8.48
C ASN A 249 1.24 -23.89 7.33
N ASN A 250 0.48 -22.79 7.37
CA ASN A 250 -0.45 -22.42 6.31
C ASN A 250 0.29 -22.20 4.98
N ALA A 251 1.41 -21.48 4.99
CA ALA A 251 2.24 -21.25 3.82
C ALA A 251 2.76 -22.56 3.21
N GLN A 252 3.24 -23.49 4.03
CA GLN A 252 3.71 -24.82 3.60
C GLN A 252 2.56 -25.66 3.04
N PHE A 253 1.39 -25.62 3.67
CA PHE A 253 0.18 -26.28 3.18
C PHE A 253 -0.20 -25.79 1.78
N VAL A 254 -0.20 -24.46 1.54
CA VAL A 254 -0.49 -23.92 0.20
C VAL A 254 0.55 -24.36 -0.82
N CYS A 255 1.84 -24.34 -0.48
CA CYS A 255 2.91 -24.83 -1.36
C CYS A 255 2.69 -26.29 -1.77
N LEU A 256 2.37 -27.16 -0.82
CA LEU A 256 2.09 -28.57 -1.08
C LEU A 256 0.82 -28.75 -1.94
N LYS A 257 -0.25 -28.03 -1.61
CA LYS A 257 -1.54 -28.13 -2.31
C LYS A 257 -1.47 -27.72 -3.77
N PHE A 258 -0.73 -26.65 -4.08
CA PHE A 258 -0.65 -26.09 -5.43
C PHE A 258 0.65 -26.47 -6.17
N GLY A 259 1.55 -27.24 -5.55
CA GLY A 259 2.84 -27.59 -6.14
C GLY A 259 3.76 -26.38 -6.37
N VAL A 260 3.66 -25.36 -5.51
CA VAL A 260 4.38 -24.10 -5.63
C VAL A 260 5.65 -24.14 -4.78
N THR A 261 6.78 -23.79 -5.39
CA THR A 261 8.08 -23.72 -4.71
C THR A 261 8.47 -22.27 -4.41
N GLU A 262 9.44 -22.07 -3.53
CA GLU A 262 10.02 -20.75 -3.27
C GLU A 262 10.52 -20.07 -4.56
N GLU A 263 11.24 -20.80 -5.42
CA GLU A 263 11.70 -20.31 -6.72
C GLU A 263 10.51 -19.86 -7.60
N THR A 264 9.40 -20.59 -7.55
CA THR A 264 8.17 -20.21 -8.26
C THR A 264 7.61 -18.89 -7.72
N LEU A 265 7.60 -18.69 -6.40
CA LEU A 265 7.12 -17.44 -5.77
C LEU A 265 8.02 -16.24 -6.13
N ILE A 266 9.34 -16.40 -6.09
CA ILE A 266 10.30 -15.35 -6.46
C ILE A 266 10.14 -14.97 -7.94
N ASN A 267 10.07 -15.96 -8.84
CA ASN A 267 9.80 -15.70 -10.24
C ASN A 267 8.43 -15.03 -10.44
N TYR A 268 7.45 -15.30 -9.58
CA TYR A 268 6.14 -14.68 -9.67
C TYR A 268 6.16 -13.20 -9.26
N ILE A 269 6.99 -12.80 -8.29
CA ILE A 269 7.23 -11.37 -7.99
C ILE A 269 7.66 -10.64 -9.26
N HIS A 270 8.62 -11.19 -10.01
CA HIS A 270 9.10 -10.58 -11.26
C HIS A 270 7.95 -10.38 -12.27
N ASN A 271 7.10 -11.38 -12.46
CA ASN A 271 5.94 -11.25 -13.37
C ASN A 271 4.93 -10.19 -12.91
N LEU A 272 4.70 -10.07 -11.61
CA LEU A 272 3.84 -9.01 -11.06
C LEU A 272 4.47 -7.63 -11.24
N LEU A 273 5.78 -7.48 -11.10
CA LEU A 273 6.50 -6.23 -11.36
C LEU A 273 6.44 -5.83 -12.83
N GLU A 274 6.55 -6.77 -13.77
CA GLU A 274 6.35 -6.50 -15.20
C GLU A 274 4.92 -6.00 -15.48
N LEU A 275 3.91 -6.67 -14.94
CA LEU A 275 2.50 -6.27 -15.08
C LEU A 275 2.24 -4.89 -14.45
N ARG A 276 2.87 -4.64 -13.30
CA ARG A 276 2.83 -3.33 -12.63
C ARG A 276 3.39 -2.23 -13.53
N ALA A 277 4.53 -2.46 -14.16
CA ALA A 277 5.15 -1.51 -15.08
C ALA A 277 4.26 -1.24 -16.31
N GLU A 278 3.60 -2.28 -16.85
CA GLU A 278 2.63 -2.12 -17.94
C GLU A 278 1.45 -1.22 -17.51
N TYR A 279 0.93 -1.41 -16.29
CA TYR A 279 -0.15 -0.58 -15.75
C TYR A 279 0.27 0.86 -15.51
N ILE A 280 1.48 1.10 -15.01
CA ILE A 280 2.03 2.46 -14.85
C ILE A 280 2.11 3.14 -16.22
N LYS A 281 2.69 2.45 -17.22
CA LYS A 281 2.79 2.95 -18.61
C LYS A 281 1.43 3.26 -19.23
N SER A 282 0.41 2.47 -18.87
CA SER A 282 -0.97 2.62 -19.37
C SER A 282 -1.84 3.54 -18.49
N GLU A 283 -1.23 4.26 -17.54
CA GLU A 283 -1.88 5.17 -16.58
C GLU A 283 -3.01 4.50 -15.76
N LYS A 284 -2.86 3.20 -15.45
CA LYS A 284 -3.82 2.40 -14.68
C LYS A 284 -3.49 2.36 -13.19
N ASN A 285 -3.37 3.53 -12.58
CA ASN A 285 -2.94 3.70 -11.17
C ASN A 285 -3.69 2.80 -10.17
N LYS A 286 -5.01 2.61 -10.35
CA LYS A 286 -5.80 1.73 -9.46
C LYS A 286 -5.40 0.26 -9.60
N LEU A 287 -5.15 -0.22 -10.81
CA LEU A 287 -4.68 -1.59 -11.04
C LEU A 287 -3.24 -1.76 -10.56
N THR A 288 -2.39 -0.73 -10.71
CA THR A 288 -1.05 -0.70 -10.09
C THR A 288 -1.15 -0.90 -8.57
N THR A 289 -2.06 -0.21 -7.89
CA THR A 289 -2.28 -0.38 -6.44
C THR A 289 -2.75 -1.80 -6.09
N LEU A 290 -3.55 -2.44 -6.95
CA LEU A 290 -3.97 -3.83 -6.74
C LEU A 290 -2.78 -4.80 -6.85
N ILE A 291 -1.89 -4.57 -7.83
CA ILE A 291 -0.67 -5.36 -7.99
C ILE A 291 0.31 -5.12 -6.83
N ASP A 292 0.45 -3.89 -6.32
CA ASP A 292 1.26 -3.61 -5.12
C ASP A 292 0.76 -4.43 -3.92
N PHE A 293 -0.56 -4.55 -3.79
CA PHE A 293 -1.19 -5.39 -2.77
C PHE A 293 -0.85 -6.88 -3.00
N ASP A 294 -1.00 -7.39 -4.23
CA ASP A 294 -0.68 -8.79 -4.54
C ASP A 294 0.79 -9.13 -4.29
N ILE A 295 1.72 -8.22 -4.64
CA ILE A 295 3.15 -8.36 -4.35
C ILE A 295 3.40 -8.37 -2.84
N SER A 296 2.73 -7.53 -2.06
CA SER A 296 2.85 -7.53 -0.59
C SER A 296 2.37 -8.84 0.04
N VAL A 297 1.27 -9.40 -0.45
CA VAL A 297 0.76 -10.70 -0.01
C VAL A 297 1.74 -11.81 -0.40
N LEU A 298 2.28 -11.77 -1.61
CA LEU A 298 3.26 -12.74 -2.10
C LEU A 298 4.56 -12.69 -1.30
N TYR A 299 5.04 -11.50 -0.94
CA TYR A 299 6.14 -11.33 0.00
C TYR A 299 5.81 -11.94 1.36
N SER A 300 4.61 -11.66 1.90
CA SER A 300 4.17 -12.23 3.20
C SER A 300 4.18 -13.77 3.16
N TRP A 301 3.87 -14.37 2.02
CA TRP A 301 3.98 -15.81 1.79
C TRP A 301 5.44 -16.28 1.85
N ILE A 302 6.33 -15.64 1.10
CA ILE A 302 7.77 -15.96 1.10
C ILE A 302 8.36 -15.80 2.50
N TRP A 303 8.04 -14.71 3.20
CA TRP A 303 8.47 -14.45 4.56
C TRP A 303 7.99 -15.55 5.53
N ALA A 304 6.71 -15.95 5.46
CA ALA A 304 6.19 -17.02 6.31
C ALA A 304 6.89 -18.38 6.05
N LEU A 305 7.31 -18.66 4.80
CA LEU A 305 8.04 -19.88 4.45
C LEU A 305 9.50 -19.86 4.93
N THR A 306 10.18 -18.73 4.72
CA THR A 306 11.65 -18.65 4.70
C THR A 306 12.23 -17.78 5.82
N GLY A 307 11.44 -16.83 6.33
CA GLY A 307 11.90 -15.76 7.22
C GLY A 307 12.66 -14.62 6.54
N LYS A 308 12.84 -14.65 5.21
CA LYS A 308 13.63 -13.66 4.47
C LYS A 308 13.02 -12.26 4.49
N THR A 309 13.86 -11.23 4.68
CA THR A 309 13.43 -9.82 4.63
C THR A 309 13.18 -9.35 3.20
N TRP A 310 12.55 -8.18 3.04
CA TRP A 310 12.36 -7.53 1.73
C TRP A 310 13.69 -7.34 1.00
N GLU A 311 14.75 -6.96 1.69
CA GLU A 311 16.09 -6.78 1.13
C GLU A 311 16.67 -8.11 0.65
N GLU A 312 16.57 -9.18 1.44
CA GLU A 312 17.07 -10.50 1.07
C GLU A 312 16.33 -11.04 -0.17
N VAL A 313 15.00 -10.94 -0.19
CA VAL A 313 14.18 -11.31 -1.36
C VAL A 313 14.54 -10.45 -2.58
N SER A 314 14.79 -9.16 -2.40
CA SER A 314 15.19 -8.28 -3.51
C SER A 314 16.51 -8.72 -4.14
N GLN A 315 17.44 -9.31 -3.37
CA GLN A 315 18.71 -9.76 -3.94
C GLN A 315 18.57 -10.98 -4.85
N GLU A 316 17.51 -11.77 -4.67
CA GLU A 316 17.19 -12.94 -5.49
C GLU A 316 16.46 -12.57 -6.79
N LEU A 317 15.97 -11.34 -6.91
CA LEU A 317 15.41 -10.83 -8.16
C LEU A 317 16.52 -10.61 -9.19
N LYS A 318 16.25 -11.06 -10.42
CA LYS A 318 17.25 -11.10 -11.52
C LYS A 318 17.71 -9.72 -11.97
N PHE A 319 16.82 -8.73 -11.99
CA PHE A 319 17.09 -7.43 -12.60
C PHE A 319 17.13 -6.29 -11.56
N ASN A 320 18.11 -5.38 -11.68
CA ASN A 320 18.27 -4.28 -10.71
C ASN A 320 17.07 -3.34 -10.63
N PHE A 321 16.33 -3.13 -11.73
CA PHE A 321 15.13 -2.30 -11.71
C PHE A 321 14.01 -2.95 -10.88
N ASP A 322 13.84 -4.27 -10.98
CA ASP A 322 12.90 -5.03 -10.16
C ASP A 322 13.23 -4.91 -8.68
N LYS A 323 14.51 -4.92 -8.30
CA LYS A 323 14.93 -4.78 -6.90
C LYS A 323 14.41 -3.46 -6.30
N ILE A 324 14.62 -2.35 -7.00
CA ILE A 324 14.21 -1.03 -6.54
C ILE A 324 12.69 -0.91 -6.52
N ASP A 325 12.02 -1.38 -7.57
CA ASP A 325 10.57 -1.30 -7.67
C ASP A 325 9.87 -2.19 -6.64
N PHE A 326 10.43 -3.37 -6.35
CA PHE A 326 9.98 -4.25 -5.28
C PHE A 326 10.12 -3.61 -3.90
N LEU A 327 11.29 -3.06 -3.59
CA LEU A 327 11.55 -2.38 -2.32
C LEU A 327 10.67 -1.13 -2.11
N LYS A 328 10.22 -0.48 -3.20
CA LYS A 328 9.27 0.64 -3.11
C LYS A 328 7.82 0.22 -2.82
N ILE A 329 7.51 -1.07 -2.82
CA ILE A 329 6.19 -1.57 -2.43
C ILE A 329 6.09 -1.70 -0.92
N ASP A 330 7.18 -2.09 -0.25
CA ASP A 330 7.26 -2.03 1.21
C ASP A 330 7.09 -0.59 1.70
N PHE A 331 6.15 -0.38 2.61
CA PHE A 331 5.80 0.97 3.07
C PHE A 331 6.98 1.67 3.74
N GLU A 332 7.70 0.96 4.62
CA GLU A 332 8.84 1.52 5.36
C GLU A 332 10.00 1.85 4.41
N THR A 333 10.35 0.90 3.54
CA THR A 333 11.42 1.08 2.57
C THR A 333 11.09 2.17 1.55
N LYS A 334 9.84 2.24 1.08
CA LYS A 334 9.37 3.34 0.24
C LYS A 334 9.54 4.69 0.94
N ARG A 335 9.12 4.81 2.20
CA ARG A 335 9.28 6.04 2.99
C ARG A 335 10.75 6.42 3.17
N PHE A 336 11.62 5.42 3.37
CA PHE A 336 13.06 5.63 3.42
C PHE A 336 13.60 6.20 2.09
N TYR A 337 13.26 5.59 0.95
CA TYR A 337 13.70 6.06 -0.37
C TYR A 337 13.13 7.43 -0.74
N ASP A 338 11.84 7.67 -0.50
CA ASP A 338 11.21 8.97 -0.75
C ASP A 338 11.89 10.06 0.10
N SER A 339 12.15 9.76 1.38
CA SER A 339 12.87 10.65 2.29
C SER A 339 14.30 10.91 1.81
N LYS A 340 15.00 9.88 1.34
CA LYS A 340 16.35 9.99 0.80
C LYS A 340 16.40 10.96 -0.38
N MET A 341 15.52 10.80 -1.36
CA MET A 341 15.47 11.67 -2.53
C MET A 341 15.19 13.13 -2.14
N ILE A 342 14.34 13.35 -1.14
CA ILE A 342 14.05 14.68 -0.61
C ILE A 342 15.29 15.28 0.06
N LEU A 343 15.96 14.51 0.93
CA LEU A 343 17.19 14.97 1.56
C LEU A 343 18.24 15.30 0.51
N GLU A 344 18.48 14.45 -0.49
CA GLU A 344 19.44 14.68 -1.58
C GLU A 344 19.15 16.00 -2.32
N ARG A 345 17.87 16.28 -2.61
CA ARG A 345 17.46 17.55 -3.21
C ARG A 345 17.80 18.75 -2.31
N HIS A 346 17.54 18.67 -1.01
CA HIS A 346 17.87 19.76 -0.08
C HIS A 346 19.38 19.87 0.21
N PHE A 347 20.12 18.76 0.16
CA PHE A 347 21.58 18.70 0.30
C PHE A 347 22.28 19.50 -0.80
N SER A 348 21.76 19.47 -2.03
CA SER A 348 22.29 20.30 -3.12
C SER A 348 22.30 21.80 -2.76
N GLY A 349 21.42 22.26 -1.86
CA GLY A 349 21.37 23.62 -1.36
C GLY A 349 22.51 24.02 -0.41
N LEU A 350 23.18 23.06 0.25
CA LEU A 350 24.34 23.31 1.13
C LEU A 350 25.60 23.72 0.39
N THR A 351 25.68 23.48 -0.92
CA THR A 351 26.80 23.94 -1.76
C THR A 351 27.03 25.44 -1.62
N LYS A 352 26.00 26.22 -1.26
CA LYS A 352 26.09 27.66 -0.97
C LYS A 352 26.94 28.02 0.24
N TRP A 353 27.20 27.08 1.15
CA TRP A 353 27.93 27.34 2.41
C TRP A 353 29.43 27.05 2.31
N ASN A 354 29.94 26.51 1.19
CA ASN A 354 31.35 26.18 1.00
C ASN A 354 31.97 25.40 2.20
N LEU A 355 31.19 24.49 2.79
CA LEU A 355 31.64 23.69 3.94
C LEU A 355 32.85 22.82 3.55
N THR A 356 33.83 22.69 4.46
CA THR A 356 35.03 21.90 4.23
C THR A 356 35.19 20.83 5.32
N PRO A 357 35.25 19.52 4.95
CA PRO A 357 35.12 18.98 3.59
C PRO A 357 33.70 19.12 3.03
N SER A 358 33.52 19.08 1.71
CA SER A 358 32.18 19.11 1.12
C SER A 358 31.37 17.89 1.59
N PRO A 359 30.07 18.04 1.92
CA PRO A 359 29.20 16.91 2.23
C PRO A 359 29.16 15.92 1.05
N PRO A 360 29.44 14.62 1.26
CA PRO A 360 29.23 13.59 0.25
C PRO A 360 27.73 13.27 0.07
N GLU A 361 27.37 12.74 -1.10
CA GLU A 361 26.01 12.26 -1.40
C GLU A 361 25.53 11.16 -0.42
N SER A 362 26.45 10.46 0.24
CA SER A 362 26.12 9.42 1.24
C SER A 362 25.42 9.96 2.49
N TYR A 363 25.52 11.26 2.78
CA TYR A 363 24.96 11.83 4.02
C TYR A 363 23.45 11.63 4.14
N SER A 364 22.70 11.64 3.04
CA SER A 364 21.26 11.36 3.06
C SER A 364 20.97 9.98 3.66
N ASN A 365 21.65 8.94 3.17
CA ASN A 365 21.51 7.58 3.71
C ASN A 365 21.91 7.51 5.19
N GLU A 366 23.04 8.11 5.55
CA GLU A 366 23.57 8.03 6.91
C GLU A 366 22.66 8.74 7.93
N ILE A 367 22.07 9.89 7.57
CA ILE A 367 21.08 10.59 8.42
C ILE A 367 19.85 9.71 8.64
N LEU A 368 19.31 9.08 7.60
CA LEU A 368 18.10 8.26 7.72
C LEU A 368 18.37 7.04 8.60
N ILE A 369 19.50 6.36 8.42
CA ILE A 369 19.93 5.24 9.28
C ILE A 369 20.12 5.70 10.73
N PHE A 370 20.69 6.90 10.93
CA PHE A 370 20.80 7.48 12.26
C PHE A 370 19.42 7.74 12.88
N CYS A 371 18.46 8.22 12.11
CA CYS A 371 17.10 8.46 12.60
C CYS A 371 16.46 7.15 13.09
N GLN A 372 16.55 6.08 12.31
CA GLN A 372 16.02 4.75 12.67
C GLN A 372 16.63 4.22 13.98
N LYS A 373 17.97 4.32 14.10
CA LYS A 373 18.68 3.80 15.29
C LYS A 373 18.42 4.59 16.57
N ASN A 374 17.91 5.80 16.48
CA ASN A 374 17.69 6.69 17.63
C ASN A 374 16.20 7.01 17.85
N GLY A 375 15.27 6.26 17.24
CA GLY A 375 13.83 6.43 17.43
C GLY A 375 13.29 7.76 16.89
N LEU A 376 13.88 8.26 15.80
CA LEU A 376 13.47 9.49 15.11
C LEU A 376 12.70 9.19 13.82
N ASP A 377 12.06 8.02 13.73
CA ASP A 377 11.34 7.53 12.54
C ASP A 377 10.21 8.44 12.09
N ILE A 378 9.66 9.23 13.04
CA ILE A 378 8.67 10.26 12.77
C ILE A 378 9.11 11.21 11.64
N PHE A 379 10.41 11.48 11.53
CA PHE A 379 10.97 12.30 10.45
C PHE A 379 10.84 11.63 9.08
N LEU A 380 11.13 10.32 9.01
CA LEU A 380 11.01 9.52 7.79
C LEU A 380 9.57 9.48 7.28
N HIS A 381 8.61 9.39 8.20
CA HIS A 381 7.20 9.35 7.84
C HIS A 381 6.68 10.70 7.37
N TYR A 382 7.08 11.81 8.02
CA TYR A 382 6.56 13.14 7.70
C TYR A 382 7.26 13.84 6.55
N LEU A 383 8.50 13.48 6.20
CA LEU A 383 9.28 14.21 5.20
C LEU A 383 8.64 14.20 3.79
N PRO A 384 8.08 13.09 3.27
CA PRO A 384 7.36 13.11 1.99
C PRO A 384 6.11 14.00 2.00
N GLU A 385 5.37 14.00 3.10
CA GLU A 385 4.17 14.83 3.27
C GLU A 385 4.55 16.31 3.35
N PHE A 386 5.65 16.62 4.01
CA PHE A 386 6.21 17.96 4.09
C PHE A 386 6.50 18.55 2.71
N VAL A 387 7.19 17.81 1.83
CA VAL A 387 7.51 18.29 0.47
C VAL A 387 6.28 18.49 -0.39
N ALA A 388 5.31 17.57 -0.31
CA ALA A 388 4.03 17.74 -1.01
C ALA A 388 3.35 19.08 -0.63
N THR A 389 3.41 19.47 0.66
CA THR A 389 2.86 20.76 1.10
C THR A 389 3.62 22.00 0.66
N GLN A 390 4.92 21.88 0.39
CA GLN A 390 5.72 22.97 -0.18
C GLN A 390 5.42 23.17 -1.66
N GLU A 391 5.27 22.10 -2.43
CA GLU A 391 5.10 22.17 -3.88
C GLU A 391 3.68 22.55 -4.29
N GLU A 392 2.67 22.09 -3.55
CA GLU A 392 1.26 22.30 -3.90
C GLU A 392 0.58 23.36 -3.06
N THR A 393 1.07 24.61 -3.16
CA THR A 393 0.69 25.68 -2.23
C THR A 393 -0.79 26.09 -2.24
N ARG A 394 -1.60 25.63 -3.19
CA ARG A 394 -3.04 25.95 -3.24
C ARG A 394 -3.92 24.82 -2.72
N LYS A 395 -3.38 23.61 -2.53
CA LYS A 395 -4.16 22.42 -2.17
C LYS A 395 -4.25 22.16 -0.68
N PHE A 396 -3.26 22.61 0.10
CA PHE A 396 -3.18 22.27 1.52
C PHE A 396 -3.73 23.38 2.42
N LEU A 397 -4.46 22.96 3.45
CA LEU A 397 -5.00 23.85 4.47
C LEU A 397 -3.85 24.48 5.29
N PRO A 398 -3.98 25.73 5.75
CA PRO A 398 -2.99 26.40 6.62
C PRO A 398 -2.57 25.54 7.82
N GLN A 399 -3.51 24.83 8.44
CA GLN A 399 -3.27 23.93 9.58
C GLN A 399 -2.25 22.82 9.24
N THR A 400 -2.31 22.27 8.03
CA THR A 400 -1.39 21.22 7.58
C THR A 400 0.03 21.78 7.48
N ARG A 401 0.20 22.97 6.90
CA ARG A 401 1.52 23.64 6.83
C ARG A 401 2.08 23.93 8.21
N TYR A 402 1.27 24.51 9.09
CA TYR A 402 1.70 24.81 10.45
C TYR A 402 2.18 23.53 11.16
N THR A 403 1.38 22.46 11.07
CA THR A 403 1.71 21.15 11.66
C THR A 403 3.01 20.58 11.09
N ASN A 404 3.21 20.71 9.78
CA ASN A 404 4.42 20.25 9.11
C ASN A 404 5.68 21.02 9.56
N LEU A 405 5.62 22.35 9.68
CA LEU A 405 6.75 23.12 10.20
C LEU A 405 7.00 22.83 11.68
N LYS A 406 5.94 22.66 12.48
CA LYS A 406 6.04 22.27 13.89
C LYS A 406 6.71 20.90 14.05
N ASN A 407 6.32 19.92 13.24
CA ASN A 407 6.92 18.58 13.27
C ASN A 407 8.39 18.62 12.85
N LEU A 408 8.73 19.40 11.81
CA LEU A 408 10.11 19.57 11.34
C LEU A 408 11.01 20.24 12.39
N THR A 409 10.51 21.28 13.06
CA THR A 409 11.25 21.98 14.12
C THR A 409 11.39 21.14 15.40
N ASN A 410 10.34 20.39 15.77
CA ASN A 410 10.41 19.41 16.86
C ASN A 410 11.42 18.31 16.55
N PHE A 411 11.44 17.79 15.32
CA PHE A 411 12.44 16.82 14.89
C PHE A 411 13.85 17.37 15.07
N PHE A 412 14.12 18.61 14.63
CA PHE A 412 15.45 19.20 14.80
C PHE A 412 15.89 19.25 16.27
N GLU A 413 14.99 19.58 17.20
CA GLU A 413 15.29 19.53 18.63
C GLU A 413 15.65 18.10 19.11
N TYR A 414 14.86 17.09 18.74
CA TYR A 414 15.14 15.70 19.13
C TYR A 414 16.42 15.17 18.48
N PHE A 415 16.68 15.54 17.24
CA PHE A 415 17.92 15.25 16.53
C PHE A 415 19.13 15.83 17.26
N LEU A 416 19.06 17.09 17.69
CA LEU A 416 20.12 17.72 18.49
C LEU A 416 20.32 17.01 19.84
N LYS A 417 19.24 16.58 20.51
CA LYS A 417 19.35 15.81 21.76
C LYS A 417 20.03 14.46 21.53
N ALA A 418 19.70 13.76 20.44
CA ALA A 418 20.35 12.52 20.07
C ALA A 418 21.85 12.73 19.77
N LEU A 419 22.20 13.79 19.03
CA LEU A 419 23.60 14.17 18.79
C LEU A 419 24.34 14.55 20.08
N ALA A 420 23.68 15.27 21.01
CA ALA A 420 24.26 15.62 22.30
C ALA A 420 24.69 14.38 23.09
N VAL A 421 23.84 13.34 23.11
CA VAL A 421 24.19 12.05 23.74
C VAL A 421 25.43 11.45 23.08
N LYS A 422 25.51 11.43 21.74
CA LYS A 422 26.69 10.91 21.02
C LYS A 422 27.95 11.74 21.28
N ALA A 423 27.82 13.05 21.38
CA ALA A 423 28.89 13.98 21.73
C ALA A 423 29.30 13.95 23.22
N LYS A 424 28.63 13.12 24.05
CA LYS A 424 28.77 13.12 25.52
C LYS A 424 28.54 14.52 26.13
N ALA A 425 27.61 15.26 25.54
CA ALA A 425 27.11 16.54 26.01
C ALA A 425 25.83 16.33 26.81
N ASP A 426 25.48 17.29 27.66
CA ASP A 426 24.19 17.29 28.35
C ASP A 426 23.06 17.49 27.33
N SER A 427 22.19 16.48 27.21
CA SER A 427 21.04 16.46 26.30
C SER A 427 19.75 16.99 26.94
N THR A 428 19.81 17.45 28.19
CA THR A 428 18.64 17.93 28.94
C THR A 428 18.41 19.43 28.74
N GLY A 429 17.15 19.85 28.89
CA GLY A 429 16.74 21.25 28.84
C GLY A 429 16.23 21.70 27.47
N THR A 430 16.21 23.02 27.27
CA THR A 430 15.68 23.65 26.05
C THR A 430 16.57 23.40 24.85
N MET A 431 16.00 23.44 23.64
CA MET A 431 16.73 23.32 22.37
C MET A 431 18.00 24.17 22.33
N ASN A 432 17.95 25.40 22.84
CA ASN A 432 19.13 26.27 22.90
C ASN A 432 20.24 25.72 23.79
N ARG A 433 19.90 25.25 25.00
CA ARG A 433 20.88 24.69 25.93
C ARG A 433 21.52 23.44 25.32
N VAL A 434 20.72 22.57 24.74
CA VAL A 434 21.21 21.36 24.05
C VAL A 434 22.15 21.73 22.90
N MET A 435 21.78 22.72 22.09
CA MET A 435 22.62 23.21 21.00
C MET A 435 23.95 23.79 21.49
N GLN A 436 23.93 24.65 22.52
CA GLN A 436 25.14 25.19 23.15
C GLN A 436 26.02 24.07 23.71
N ASN A 437 25.41 23.06 24.33
CA ASN A 437 26.13 21.90 24.86
C ASN A 437 26.80 21.09 23.75
N VAL A 438 26.10 20.80 22.65
CA VAL A 438 26.68 20.13 21.47
C VAL A 438 27.87 20.92 20.93
N LEU A 439 27.70 22.23 20.74
CA LEU A 439 28.75 23.09 20.20
C LEU A 439 29.93 23.27 21.16
N SER A 440 29.69 23.25 22.47
CA SER A 440 30.75 23.32 23.47
C SER A 440 31.73 22.14 23.37
N LYS A 441 31.24 20.97 22.94
CA LYS A 441 32.04 19.75 22.75
C LYS A 441 32.79 19.72 21.43
N SER A 442 32.41 20.57 20.47
CA SER A 442 33.15 20.67 19.22
C SER A 442 34.48 21.39 19.43
N VAL A 443 35.54 20.78 18.89
CA VAL A 443 36.91 21.31 18.90
C VAL A 443 37.26 21.93 17.53
N LYS A 444 36.62 21.45 16.46
CA LYS A 444 36.86 21.84 15.08
C LYS A 444 35.84 22.85 14.54
N ALA A 445 34.72 23.10 15.22
CA ALA A 445 33.79 24.14 14.81
C ALA A 445 34.39 25.52 15.06
N ASP A 446 34.31 26.37 14.04
CA ASP A 446 34.41 27.80 14.28
C ASP A 446 33.22 28.23 15.16
N LYS A 447 33.53 28.86 16.30
CA LYS A 447 32.55 29.36 17.27
C LYS A 447 32.27 30.84 17.10
N SER A 448 32.89 31.51 16.13
CA SER A 448 32.73 32.94 15.83
C SER A 448 31.24 33.33 15.67
N TRP A 449 30.47 32.47 14.99
CA TRP A 449 29.05 32.62 14.72
C TRP A 449 28.16 32.56 15.98
N LEU A 450 28.59 31.86 17.05
CA LEU A 450 27.82 31.78 18.31
C LEU A 450 27.61 33.15 18.94
N THR A 451 28.56 34.07 18.77
CA THR A 451 28.46 35.45 19.28
C THR A 451 27.26 36.18 18.65
N GLY A 452 27.06 36.00 17.34
CA GLY A 452 25.91 36.54 16.62
C GLY A 452 24.59 35.86 16.99
N TYR A 453 24.63 34.57 17.28
CA TYR A 453 23.48 33.83 17.80
C TYR A 453 23.03 34.35 19.18
N THR A 454 23.97 34.53 20.12
CA THR A 454 23.65 34.99 21.48
C THR A 454 23.14 36.43 21.56
N SER A 455 23.52 37.29 20.61
CA SER A 455 23.15 38.71 20.63
C SER A 455 21.76 39.00 20.06
N VAL A 456 21.25 38.15 19.17
CA VAL A 456 19.96 38.35 18.46
C VAL A 456 18.84 37.48 19.02
N LYS A 457 19.15 36.51 19.88
CA LYS A 457 18.16 35.60 20.46
C LYS A 457 17.17 36.36 21.35
N LYS A 458 15.93 36.45 20.89
CA LYS A 458 14.75 36.82 21.68
C LYS A 458 13.68 35.75 21.50
N ASP A 459 12.85 35.55 22.52
CA ASP A 459 11.66 34.72 22.37
C ASP A 459 10.70 35.38 21.37
N ALA A 460 9.96 34.56 20.63
CA ALA A 460 8.95 35.01 19.65
C ALA A 460 7.59 34.46 20.10
N ASN A 461 6.97 35.17 21.03
CA ASN A 461 5.69 34.81 21.64
C ASN A 461 4.49 35.34 20.84
N SER A 462 4.72 36.08 19.77
CA SER A 462 3.68 36.52 18.83
C SER A 462 4.20 36.51 17.39
N PHE A 463 3.29 36.58 16.41
CA PHE A 463 3.67 36.64 15.01
C PHE A 463 4.44 37.95 14.66
N GLN A 464 4.09 39.07 15.31
CA GLN A 464 4.81 40.34 15.13
C GLN A 464 6.23 40.26 15.69
N GLU A 465 6.42 39.64 16.86
CA GLU A 465 7.75 39.40 17.42
C GLU A 465 8.58 38.48 16.54
N LEU A 466 7.97 37.43 15.95
CA LEU A 466 8.64 36.58 14.96
C LEU A 466 9.16 37.42 13.79
N LEU A 467 8.32 38.26 13.18
CA LEU A 467 8.71 39.13 12.07
C LEU A 467 9.87 40.08 12.42
N GLN A 468 9.78 40.74 13.57
CA GLN A 468 10.84 41.66 14.05
C GLN A 468 12.17 40.93 14.29
N ASN A 469 12.11 39.74 14.89
CA ASN A 469 13.28 38.93 15.17
C ASN A 469 13.88 38.35 13.87
N LEU A 470 13.05 37.98 12.88
CA LEU A 470 13.51 37.56 11.55
C LEU A 470 14.23 38.69 10.80
N GLN A 471 13.72 39.93 10.87
CA GLN A 471 14.40 41.09 10.28
C GLN A 471 15.77 41.33 10.93
N SER A 472 15.83 41.21 12.26
CA SER A 472 17.09 41.33 13.01
C SER A 472 18.09 40.23 12.62
N ALA A 473 17.62 38.99 12.43
CA ALA A 473 18.43 37.88 11.95
C ALA A 473 18.93 38.10 10.50
N LYS A 474 18.10 38.66 9.62
CA LYS A 474 18.47 39.01 8.23
C LYS A 474 19.54 40.11 8.19
N ALA A 475 19.48 41.08 9.09
CA ALA A 475 20.46 42.17 9.15
C ALA A 475 21.89 41.68 9.49
N LEU A 476 22.04 40.48 10.08
CA LEU A 476 23.35 39.87 10.31
C LEU A 476 24.08 39.53 9.00
N SER A 477 23.39 39.33 7.87
CA SER A 477 23.96 38.73 6.65
C SER A 477 24.36 39.71 5.54
N ASN A 478 24.47 41.02 5.82
CA ASN A 478 24.79 42.04 4.82
C ASN A 478 26.24 42.01 4.26
N GLN A 479 27.00 40.94 4.52
CA GLN A 479 28.36 40.72 3.99
C GLN A 479 28.53 39.21 3.69
N ASN A 480 29.08 38.84 2.53
CA ASN A 480 29.34 37.45 2.07
C ASN A 480 30.31 36.70 3.00
N ASN A 481 29.85 36.35 4.21
CA ASN A 481 30.60 35.59 5.20
C ASN A 481 29.76 34.36 5.61
N THR A 482 30.31 33.18 5.34
CA THR A 482 29.71 31.87 5.66
C THR A 482 29.25 31.76 7.12
N ASP A 483 30.03 32.28 8.08
CA ASP A 483 29.71 32.19 9.51
C ASP A 483 28.45 33.00 9.87
N LYS A 484 28.24 34.13 9.19
CA LYS A 484 27.06 34.97 9.38
C LYS A 484 25.81 34.31 8.79
N GLU A 485 25.91 33.60 7.67
CA GLU A 485 24.80 32.83 7.09
C GLU A 485 24.45 31.59 7.93
N ILE A 486 25.45 30.90 8.49
CA ILE A 486 25.23 29.82 9.46
C ILE A 486 24.50 30.37 10.70
N SER A 487 24.99 31.48 11.27
CA SER A 487 24.34 32.17 12.40
C SER A 487 22.87 32.44 12.12
N LYS A 488 22.60 33.14 11.02
CA LYS A 488 21.25 33.53 10.59
C LYS A 488 20.35 32.32 10.45
N THR A 489 20.82 31.27 9.79
CA THR A 489 20.04 30.03 9.59
C THR A 489 19.67 29.39 10.91
N ILE A 490 20.61 29.26 11.84
CA ILE A 490 20.37 28.66 13.16
C ILE A 490 19.43 29.53 14.00
N ILE A 491 19.55 30.86 13.93
CA ILE A 491 18.62 31.79 14.58
C ILE A 491 17.21 31.63 14.03
N ILE A 492 17.04 31.61 12.70
CA ILE A 492 15.73 31.43 12.06
C ILE A 492 15.10 30.11 12.48
N THR A 493 15.86 29.02 12.51
CA THR A 493 15.40 27.71 12.99
C THR A 493 14.95 27.75 14.46
N PHE A 494 15.71 28.41 15.33
CA PHE A 494 15.33 28.60 16.73
C PHE A 494 14.03 29.40 16.87
N LEU A 495 13.89 30.50 16.11
CA LEU A 495 12.68 31.31 16.09
C LEU A 495 11.47 30.52 15.59
N ALA A 496 11.63 29.74 14.53
CA ALA A 496 10.59 28.86 13.98
C ALA A 496 10.13 27.83 15.02
N ARG A 497 11.06 27.16 15.70
CA ARG A 497 10.74 26.18 16.77
C ARG A 497 10.01 26.85 17.92
N ASN A 498 10.53 27.98 18.42
CA ASN A 498 9.94 28.68 19.57
C ASN A 498 8.50 29.10 19.24
N PHE A 499 8.32 29.75 18.09
CA PHE A 499 7.00 30.17 17.62
C PHE A 499 6.03 29.00 17.48
N THR A 500 6.38 27.94 16.73
CA THR A 500 5.48 26.79 16.49
C THR A 500 5.25 25.90 17.72
N THR A 501 6.07 26.01 18.76
CA THR A 501 5.84 25.31 20.03
C THR A 501 4.81 26.02 20.88
N HIS A 502 4.84 27.36 20.91
CA HIS A 502 4.09 28.15 21.88
C HIS A 502 2.92 28.93 21.27
N ASN A 503 2.86 29.09 19.94
CA ASN A 503 1.88 29.95 19.27
C ASN A 503 1.36 29.37 17.96
N TYR A 504 0.10 29.65 17.64
CA TYR A 504 -0.52 29.40 16.34
C TYR A 504 -0.92 30.73 15.70
N THR A 505 -0.86 30.83 14.37
CA THR A 505 -1.26 32.04 13.63
C THR A 505 -2.21 31.72 12.49
N GLN A 506 -3.09 32.67 12.17
CA GLN A 506 -3.97 32.61 11.00
C GLN A 506 -3.47 33.54 9.87
N GLU A 507 -2.33 34.19 10.06
CA GLU A 507 -1.79 35.18 9.12
C GLU A 507 -1.28 34.51 7.84
N ASP A 508 -1.85 34.88 6.68
CA ASP A 508 -1.48 34.35 5.37
C ASP A 508 0.02 34.50 5.08
N GLN A 509 0.62 35.61 5.50
CA GLN A 509 2.04 35.87 5.33
C GLN A 509 2.93 34.75 5.90
N PHE A 510 2.54 34.15 7.04
CA PHE A 510 3.26 33.02 7.60
C PHE A 510 3.27 31.82 6.65
N TYR A 511 2.12 31.53 6.05
CA TYR A 511 1.89 30.34 5.25
C TYR A 511 2.45 30.44 3.83
N PHE A 512 2.51 31.64 3.25
CA PHE A 512 2.93 31.85 1.87
C PHE A 512 4.34 32.40 1.74
N GLU A 513 4.70 33.43 2.52
CA GLU A 513 5.99 34.11 2.38
C GLU A 513 7.06 33.47 3.27
N LEU A 514 6.73 33.22 4.54
CA LEU A 514 7.73 32.79 5.52
C LEU A 514 7.93 31.27 5.55
N PHE A 515 6.90 30.48 5.28
CA PHE A 515 6.95 29.02 5.42
C PHE A 515 8.16 28.39 4.71
N GLY A 516 8.43 28.77 3.46
CA GLY A 516 9.58 28.29 2.70
C GLY A 516 10.94 28.68 3.31
N GLU A 517 11.04 29.91 3.82
CA GLU A 517 12.25 30.40 4.48
C GLU A 517 12.50 29.65 5.80
N LEU A 518 11.49 29.55 6.66
CA LEU A 518 11.59 28.89 7.97
C LEU A 518 11.96 27.42 7.81
N SER A 519 11.30 26.72 6.89
CA SER A 519 11.58 25.30 6.64
C SER A 519 12.97 25.06 6.03
N SER A 520 13.38 25.90 5.07
CA SER A 520 14.74 25.81 4.50
C SER A 520 15.81 26.01 5.56
N ALA A 521 15.60 26.96 6.48
CA ALA A 521 16.52 27.18 7.60
C ALA A 521 16.64 25.94 8.50
N VAL A 522 15.53 25.26 8.78
CA VAL A 522 15.54 24.04 9.61
C VAL A 522 16.33 22.91 8.92
N PHE A 523 16.10 22.64 7.63
CA PHE A 523 16.87 21.63 6.89
C PHE A 523 18.37 21.95 6.87
N LEU A 524 18.71 23.18 6.53
CA LEU A 524 20.10 23.64 6.52
C LEU A 524 20.76 23.48 7.90
N SER A 525 20.02 23.73 8.98
CA SER A 525 20.50 23.53 10.35
C SER A 525 20.71 22.04 10.67
N ILE A 526 19.76 21.17 10.31
CA ILE A 526 19.92 19.70 10.46
C ILE A 526 21.21 19.24 9.78
N PHE A 527 21.42 19.66 8.54
CA PHE A 527 22.60 19.25 7.78
C PHE A 527 23.90 19.83 8.31
N TYR A 528 23.89 21.07 8.81
CA TYR A 528 25.04 21.66 9.48
C TYR A 528 25.49 20.81 10.66
N PHE A 529 24.55 20.50 11.56
CA PHE A 529 24.85 19.73 12.76
C PHE A 529 25.22 18.29 12.44
N TRP A 530 24.64 17.70 11.38
CA TRP A 530 25.08 16.41 10.88
C TRP A 530 26.53 16.46 10.37
N HIS A 531 26.85 17.44 9.52
CA HIS A 531 28.18 17.63 8.97
C HIS A 531 29.23 17.85 10.09
N LEU A 532 28.89 18.67 11.08
CA LEU A 532 29.70 18.86 12.27
C LEU A 532 29.94 17.54 13.02
N ALA A 533 28.88 16.75 13.26
CA ALA A 533 28.98 15.46 13.92
C ALA A 533 29.93 14.50 13.20
N LYS A 534 29.93 14.51 11.86
CA LYS A 534 30.87 13.72 11.04
C LYS A 534 32.32 14.18 11.20
N ILE A 535 32.57 15.49 11.15
CA ILE A 535 33.93 16.05 11.32
C ILE A 535 34.50 15.72 12.70
N GLU A 536 33.65 15.74 13.72
CA GLU A 536 34.02 15.47 15.11
C GLU A 536 34.04 13.98 15.46
N GLY A 537 33.57 13.11 14.56
CA GLY A 537 33.52 11.66 14.77
C GLY A 537 32.48 11.22 15.81
N TRP A 538 31.40 11.98 15.97
CA TRP A 538 30.28 11.58 16.84
C TRP A 538 29.38 10.52 16.20
N VAL A 539 29.35 10.47 14.86
CA VAL A 539 28.51 9.58 14.04
C VAL A 539 29.22 9.00 12.82
#